data_AF-A2BWV0-F1
#
_entry.id   AF-A2BWV0-F1
#
_cell.length_a   1.000
_cell.length_b   1.000
_cell.length_c   1.000
_cell.angle_alpha   90.00
_cell.angle_beta   90.00
_cell.angle_gamma   90.00
#
_symmetry.space_group_name_H-M   'P 1'
#
loop_
_entity.id
_entity.type
_entity.pdbx_description
1 polymer ?
#
loop_
_entity_poly.entity_id
_entity_poly.type
_entity_poly.pdbx_seq_one_letter_code
_entity_poly.pdbx_strand_id
1 'polypeptide(L)'
;MPSTYYGIMKFEVKTKDDEFWKSSFNFLLALALLSFIVVLSNLSIKLGKISRYYEINYFCNLLTIEKSSTNFKKLSKLTNQNNRQKIWDLCREIVK
;
A
#
# COMPACT_ATOMS: atom_id res chain seq x y z
N MET A 1 -20.89 27.32 71.58
CA MET A 1 -19.84 27.57 70.56
C MET A 1 -18.77 26.50 70.66
N PRO A 2 -18.72 25.53 69.74
CA PRO A 2 -17.52 24.73 69.51
C PRO A 2 -16.87 25.09 68.17
N SER A 3 -15.54 25.19 68.20
CA SER A 3 -14.67 25.54 67.09
C SER A 3 -14.73 24.50 65.95
N THR A 4 -15.24 24.91 64.80
CA THR A 4 -15.26 24.14 63.55
C THR A 4 -13.85 24.02 62.97
N TYR A 5 -13.20 22.88 63.19
CA TYR A 5 -12.00 22.50 62.44
C TYR A 5 -12.41 22.20 60.99
N TYR A 6 -12.20 23.17 60.10
CA TYR A 6 -12.33 22.97 58.66
C TYR A 6 -11.12 22.15 58.19
N GLY A 7 -11.26 20.82 58.19
CA GLY A 7 -10.30 19.93 57.54
C GLY A 7 -10.32 20.20 56.04
N ILE A 8 -9.34 20.95 55.55
CA ILE A 8 -9.10 21.12 54.11
C ILE A 8 -8.77 19.74 53.56
N MET A 9 -9.73 19.09 52.91
CA MET A 9 -9.44 17.94 52.04
C MET A 9 -8.59 18.46 50.89
N LYS A 10 -7.27 18.30 51.01
CA LYS A 10 -6.32 18.52 49.93
C LYS A 10 -6.49 17.36 48.94
N PHE A 11 -7.21 17.60 47.85
CA PHE A 11 -7.32 16.66 46.74
C PHE A 11 -5.96 16.54 46.05
N GLU A 12 -5.13 15.60 46.51
CA GLU A 12 -4.00 15.12 45.73
C GLU A 12 -4.56 14.24 44.61
N VAL A 13 -4.78 14.85 43.45
CA VAL A 13 -4.99 14.11 42.20
C VAL A 13 -3.71 13.32 41.99
N LYS A 14 -3.72 12.02 42.33
CA LYS A 14 -2.69 11.08 41.86
C LYS A 14 -2.71 11.16 40.35
N THR A 15 -1.76 11.87 39.78
CA THR A 15 -1.55 12.06 38.35
C THR A 15 -1.32 10.69 37.73
N LYS A 16 -2.42 10.07 37.28
CA LYS A 16 -2.45 8.89 36.39
C LYS A 16 -2.12 9.27 34.95
N ASP A 17 -1.65 10.50 34.78
CA ASP A 17 -1.47 11.19 33.53
C ASP A 17 -0.45 10.45 32.67
N ASP A 18 0.68 10.02 33.25
CA ASP A 18 1.72 9.31 32.49
C ASP A 18 1.24 7.99 31.88
N GLU A 19 0.46 7.21 32.63
CA GLU A 19 -0.12 5.95 32.13
C GLU A 19 -1.22 6.21 31.09
N PHE A 20 -2.03 7.24 31.30
CA PHE A 20 -3.08 7.65 30.37
C PHE A 20 -2.52 8.19 29.04
N TRP A 21 -1.51 9.06 29.10
CA TRP A 21 -0.80 9.61 27.95
C TRP A 21 -0.07 8.50 27.19
N LYS A 22 0.60 7.58 27.89
CA LYS A 22 1.30 6.44 27.27
C LYS A 22 0.34 5.49 26.57
N SER A 23 -0.80 5.18 27.18
CA SER A 23 -1.84 4.35 26.58
C SER A 23 -2.46 5.01 25.34
N SER A 24 -2.76 6.30 25.44
CA SER A 24 -3.29 7.09 24.33
C SER A 24 -2.32 7.19 23.15
N PHE A 25 -1.03 7.40 23.44
CA PHE A 25 0.01 7.45 22.41
C PHE A 25 0.19 6.10 21.70
N ASN A 26 0.16 4.99 22.44
CA ASN A 26 0.21 3.65 21.85
C ASN A 26 -0.98 3.37 20.92
N PHE A 27 -2.18 3.82 21.32
CA PHE A 27 -3.37 3.69 20.49
C PHE A 27 -3.27 4.53 19.20
N LEU A 28 -2.81 5.77 19.30
CA LEU A 28 -2.58 6.64 18.13
C LEU A 28 -1.49 6.07 17.21
N LEU A 29 -0.41 5.52 17.77
CA LEU A 29 0.64 4.87 17.00
C LEU A 29 0.10 3.66 16.23
N ALA A 30 -0.73 2.83 16.87
CA ALA A 30 -1.37 1.69 16.21
C ALA A 30 -2.25 2.14 15.04
N LEU A 31 -3.07 3.17 15.22
CA LEU A 31 -3.90 3.74 14.16
C LEU A 31 -3.06 4.33 13.02
N ALA A 32 -1.97 5.04 13.35
CA ALA A 32 -1.06 5.61 12.37
C ALA A 32 -0.39 4.51 11.53
N LEU A 33 0.07 3.43 12.16
CA LEU A 33 0.67 2.28 11.47
C LEU A 33 -0.34 1.59 10.55
N LEU A 34 -1.59 1.38 11.01
CA LEU A 34 -2.64 0.80 10.17
C LEU A 34 -2.94 1.68 8.95
N SER A 35 -3.08 2.99 9.14
CA SER A 35 -3.27 3.94 8.05
C SER A 35 -2.11 3.90 7.06
N PHE A 36 -0.88 3.88 7.57
CA PHE A 36 0.33 3.83 6.75
C PHE A 36 0.40 2.56 5.89
N ILE A 37 0.05 1.39 6.45
CA ILE A 37 -0.02 0.12 5.70
C ILE A 37 -1.02 0.22 4.54
N VAL A 38 -2.20 0.82 4.77
CA VAL A 38 -3.23 0.98 3.74
C VAL A 38 -2.72 1.89 2.61
N VAL A 39 -2.06 3.00 2.94
CA VAL A 39 -1.48 3.91 1.95
C VAL A 39 -0.38 3.22 1.14
N LEU A 40 0.57 2.56 1.80
CA LEU A 40 1.64 1.82 1.13
C LEU A 40 1.10 0.71 0.23
N SER A 41 0.08 -0.02 0.67
CA SER A 41 -0.56 -1.08 -0.13
C SER A 41 -1.17 -0.51 -1.40
N ASN A 42 -1.87 0.63 -1.31
CA ASN A 42 -2.44 1.31 -2.48
C ASN A 42 -1.36 1.80 -3.46
N LEU A 43 -0.26 2.36 -2.96
CA LEU A 43 0.88 2.74 -3.79
C LEU A 43 1.50 1.52 -4.48
N SER A 44 1.72 0.44 -3.74
CA SER A 44 2.30 -0.81 -4.25
C SER A 44 1.45 -1.41 -5.37
N ILE A 45 0.12 -1.46 -5.22
CA ILE A 45 -0.78 -1.96 -6.27
C ILE A 45 -0.67 -1.10 -7.54
N LYS A 46 -0.64 0.23 -7.41
CA LYS A 46 -0.50 1.15 -8.55
C LYS A 46 0.85 0.97 -9.25
N LEU A 47 1.94 0.91 -8.48
CA LEU A 47 3.29 0.66 -9.01
C LEU A 47 3.40 -0.71 -9.68
N GLY A 48 2.77 -1.75 -9.12
CA GLY A 48 2.73 -3.08 -9.73
C GLY A 48 2.01 -3.10 -11.08
N LYS A 49 0.92 -2.35 -11.23
CA LYS A 49 0.22 -2.20 -12.52
C LYS A 49 1.09 -1.50 -13.56
N ILE A 50 1.76 -0.42 -13.17
CA ILE A 50 2.68 0.33 -14.05
C ILE A 50 3.86 -0.56 -14.46
N SER A 51 4.48 -1.25 -13.51
CA SER A 51 5.59 -2.17 -13.76
C SER A 51 5.21 -3.25 -14.77
N ARG A 52 4.05 -3.91 -14.58
CA ARG A 52 3.54 -4.90 -15.55
C ARG A 52 3.30 -4.31 -16.93
N TYR A 53 2.77 -3.09 -17.01
CA TYR A 53 2.56 -2.42 -18.29
C TYR A 53 3.89 -2.15 -19.01
N TYR A 54 4.90 -1.65 -18.31
CA TYR A 54 6.24 -1.44 -18.88
C TYR A 54 6.89 -2.74 -19.33
N GLU A 55 6.74 -3.82 -18.54
CA GLU A 55 7.25 -5.14 -18.89
C GLU A 55 6.59 -5.67 -20.18
N ILE A 56 5.26 -5.56 -20.30
CA ILE A 56 4.52 -5.95 -21.51
C ILE A 56 4.97 -5.08 -22.70
N ASN A 57 5.09 -3.77 -22.52
CA ASN A 57 5.54 -2.85 -23.58
C ASN A 57 6.95 -3.21 -24.07
N TYR A 58 7.88 -3.47 -23.16
CA TYR A 58 9.25 -3.87 -23.49
C TYR A 58 9.26 -5.16 -24.33
N PHE A 59 8.51 -6.18 -23.90
CA PHE A 59 8.43 -7.43 -24.65
C PHE A 59 7.68 -7.27 -25.99
N CYS A 60 6.69 -6.37 -26.09
CA CYS A 60 6.01 -6.04 -27.34
C CYS A 60 6.94 -5.36 -28.36
N ASN A 61 7.81 -4.46 -27.90
CA ASN A 61 8.87 -3.88 -28.74
C ASN A 61 9.86 -4.95 -29.21
N LEU A 62 10.30 -5.83 -28.31
CA LEU A 62 11.15 -6.97 -28.64
C LEU A 62 10.51 -7.92 -29.65
N LEU A 63 9.22 -8.22 -29.51
CA LEU A 63 8.46 -9.03 -30.47
C LEU A 63 8.39 -8.38 -31.86
N THR A 64 8.33 -7.06 -31.91
CA THR A 64 8.29 -6.31 -33.17
C THR A 64 9.62 -6.37 -33.91
N ILE A 65 10.74 -6.28 -33.19
CA ILE A 65 12.10 -6.28 -33.76
C ILE A 65 12.59 -7.71 -34.07
N GLU A 66 12.53 -8.60 -33.09
CA GLU A 66 13.18 -9.92 -33.15
C GLU A 66 12.22 -11.05 -33.56
N LYS A 67 10.90 -10.78 -33.65
CA LYS A 67 9.83 -11.77 -33.96
C LYS A 67 10.00 -13.11 -33.23
N SER A 68 10.54 -13.07 -32.01
CA SER A 68 10.97 -14.26 -31.30
C SER A 68 9.80 -15.03 -30.67
N SER A 69 9.72 -16.34 -30.95
CA SER A 69 8.67 -17.22 -30.44
C SER A 69 8.76 -17.47 -28.92
N THR A 70 9.94 -17.30 -28.31
CA THR A 70 10.16 -17.41 -26.87
C THR A 70 9.60 -16.20 -26.12
N ASN A 71 9.75 -14.99 -26.67
CA ASN A 71 9.14 -13.78 -26.13
C ASN A 71 7.61 -13.84 -26.19
N PHE A 72 7.07 -14.48 -27.24
CA PHE A 72 5.65 -14.74 -27.36
C PHE A 72 5.09 -15.60 -26.22
N LYS A 73 5.80 -16.68 -25.86
CA LYS A 73 5.39 -17.58 -24.76
C LYS A 73 5.42 -16.87 -23.39
N LYS A 74 6.36 -15.96 -23.19
CA LYS A 74 6.42 -15.11 -21.98
C LYS A 74 5.24 -14.13 -21.94
N LEU A 75 4.96 -13.45 -23.05
CA LEU A 75 3.84 -12.51 -23.15
C LEU A 75 2.49 -13.20 -22.93
N SER A 76 2.33 -14.40 -23.48
CA SER A 76 1.14 -15.24 -23.31
C SER A 76 0.84 -15.53 -21.85
N LYS A 77 1.88 -15.82 -21.05
CA LYS A 77 1.73 -15.99 -19.60
C LYS A 77 1.41 -14.69 -18.88
N LEU A 78 2.04 -13.58 -19.24
CA LEU A 78 1.84 -12.26 -18.63
C LEU A 78 0.43 -11.70 -18.89
N THR A 79 -0.09 -11.91 -20.11
CA THR A 79 -1.39 -11.37 -20.56
C THR A 79 -2.54 -12.37 -20.43
N ASN A 80 -2.25 -13.61 -20.00
CA ASN A 80 -3.18 -14.73 -19.93
C ASN A 80 -3.92 -15.00 -21.26
N GLN A 81 -3.22 -14.81 -22.38
CA GLN A 81 -3.75 -14.98 -23.72
C GLN A 81 -3.02 -16.10 -24.45
N ASN A 82 -3.76 -17.09 -24.94
CA ASN A 82 -3.18 -18.21 -25.70
C ASN A 82 -3.08 -17.94 -27.21
N ASN A 83 -3.73 -16.89 -27.73
CA ASN A 83 -3.80 -16.63 -29.17
C ASN A 83 -2.69 -15.66 -29.63
N ARG A 84 -1.94 -16.08 -30.65
CA ARG A 84 -0.95 -15.28 -31.38
C ARG A 84 -1.46 -13.99 -31.98
N GLN A 85 -2.61 -14.00 -32.66
CA GLN A 85 -3.18 -12.77 -33.22
C GLN A 85 -3.54 -11.77 -32.12
N LYS A 86 -4.26 -12.21 -31.09
CA LYS A 86 -4.72 -11.28 -30.04
C LYS A 86 -3.57 -10.61 -29.31
N ILE A 87 -2.47 -11.32 -29.06
CA ILE A 87 -1.26 -10.74 -28.46
C ILE A 87 -0.60 -9.74 -29.40
N TRP A 88 -0.56 -10.02 -30.70
CA TRP A 88 -0.04 -9.09 -31.70
C TRP A 88 -0.87 -7.81 -31.80
N ASP A 89 -2.19 -7.93 -31.74
CA ASP A 89 -3.11 -6.78 -31.75
C ASP A 89 -2.90 -5.93 -30.48
N LEU A 90 -2.77 -6.58 -29.32
CA LEU A 90 -2.48 -5.92 -28.03
C LEU A 90 -1.14 -5.17 -28.07
N CYS A 91 -0.08 -5.79 -28.59
CA CYS A 91 1.22 -5.15 -28.75
C CYS A 91 1.16 -3.97 -29.73
N ARG A 92 0.39 -4.10 -30.82
CA ARG A 92 0.21 -3.00 -31.78
C ARG A 92 -0.51 -1.82 -31.14
N GLU A 93 -1.46 -2.06 -30.24
CA GLU A 93 -2.17 -1.02 -29.49
C GLU A 93 -1.28 -0.33 -28.45
N ILE A 94 -0.39 -1.08 -27.77
CA ILE A 94 0.52 -0.56 -26.76
C ILE A 94 1.69 0.25 -27.36
N VAL A 95 2.19 -0.17 -28.54
CA VAL A 95 3.35 0.47 -29.21
C VAL A 95 2.93 1.66 -30.09
N LYS A 96 1.64 1.86 -30.34
CA LYS A 96 1.09 2.94 -31.18
C LYS A 96 1.33 4.32 -30.57
#